data_AF-A0A8J2IQU9-F1
#
_entry.id   AF-A0A8J2IQU9-F1
#
_cell.length_a   1.000
_cell.length_b   1.000
_cell.length_c   1.000
_cell.angle_alpha   90.00
_cell.angle_beta   90.00
_cell.angle_gamma   90.00
#
_symmetry.space_group_name_H-M   'P 1'
#
loop_
_entity.id
_entity.type
_entity.pdbx_description
1 polymer ?
#
loop_
_entity_poly.entity_id
_entity_poly.type
_entity_poly.pdbx_seq_one_letter_code
_entity_poly.pdbx_strand_id
1 'polypeptide(L)' 'MKRPAPMITITDADGSRISVPVFPAPVPENQLIPVWELFPPTEPEPEPEPEPEQPSFDYKNATFDEL' A
#
# COMPACT_ATOMS: atom_id res chain seq x y z
N MET A 1 14.05 -27.65 10.81
CA MET A 1 13.44 -28.32 9.63
C MET A 1 12.19 -27.54 9.23
N LYS A 2 12.06 -27.14 7.97
CA LYS A 2 10.88 -26.40 7.45
C LYS A 2 9.74 -27.40 7.26
N ARG A 3 8.55 -27.16 7.84
CA ARG A 3 7.40 -28.06 7.65
C ARG A 3 6.95 -28.01 6.18
N PRO A 4 6.56 -29.14 5.56
CA PRO A 4 5.99 -29.13 4.22
C PRO A 4 4.69 -28.30 4.21
N ALA A 5 4.43 -27.60 3.11
CA ALA A 5 3.23 -26.79 2.97
C ALA A 5 1.98 -27.68 2.97
N PRO A 6 0.87 -27.24 3.60
CA PRO A 6 -0.38 -28.00 3.57
C PRO A 6 -0.95 -28.07 2.14
N MET A 7 -1.53 -29.22 1.81
CA MET A 7 -2.03 -29.56 0.48
C MET A 7 -3.53 -29.86 0.55
N ILE A 8 -4.30 -29.40 -0.42
CA ILE A 8 -5.72 -29.76 -0.59
C ILE A 8 -5.93 -30.41 -1.96
N THR A 9 -7.03 -31.15 -2.09
CA THR A 9 -7.44 -31.73 -3.37
C THR A 9 -8.62 -30.94 -3.93
N ILE A 10 -8.52 -30.52 -5.18
CA ILE A 10 -9.60 -29.88 -5.93
C ILE A 10 -9.92 -30.69 -7.18
N THR A 11 -11.13 -30.50 -7.71
CA THR A 11 -11.54 -31.07 -8.99
C THR A 11 -11.27 -30.05 -10.10
N ASP A 12 -10.53 -30.46 -11.13
CA ASP A 12 -10.22 -29.65 -12.30
C ASP A 12 -11.39 -29.70 -13.31
N ALA A 13 -11.35 -28.84 -14.34
CA ALA A 13 -12.43 -28.66 -15.32
C ALA A 13 -12.72 -29.93 -16.14
N ASP A 14 -11.73 -30.81 -16.31
CA ASP A 14 -11.85 -32.11 -16.95
C ASP A 14 -12.39 -33.22 -16.02
N GLY A 15 -12.67 -32.89 -14.75
CA GLY A 15 -13.10 -33.83 -13.72
C GLY A 15 -11.95 -34.54 -12.99
N SER A 16 -10.70 -34.27 -13.35
CA SER A 16 -9.52 -34.83 -12.68
C SER A 16 -9.37 -34.26 -11.27
N ARG A 17 -8.76 -35.04 -10.36
CA ARG A 17 -8.42 -34.57 -9.00
C ARG A 17 -6.96 -34.13 -8.96
N ILE A 18 -6.73 -32.88 -8.59
CA ILE A 18 -5.38 -32.30 -8.51
C ILE A 18 -5.08 -31.81 -7.09
N SER A 19 -3.81 -31.92 -6.68
CA SER A 19 -3.33 -31.44 -5.37
C SER A 19 -2.75 -30.04 -5.51
N VAL A 20 -3.26 -29.08 -4.73
CA VAL A 20 -2.84 -27.68 -4.76
C VAL A 20 -2.41 -27.19 -3.36
N PRO A 21 -1.36 -26.36 -3.26
CA PRO A 21 -0.88 -25.82 -1.99
C PRO A 21 -1.88 -24.84 -1.40
N VAL A 22 -2.10 -24.93 -0.09
CA VAL A 22 -2.94 -23.97 0.64
C VAL A 22 -2.14 -22.69 0.85
N PHE A 23 -2.68 -21.57 0.38
CA PHE A 23 -2.09 -20.24 0.56
C PHE A 23 -3.17 -19.19 0.88
N PRO A 24 -3.00 -18.37 1.94
CA PRO A 24 -1.90 -18.42 2.91
C PRO A 24 -1.94 -19.71 3.74
N ALA A 25 -0.77 -20.17 4.18
CA ALA A 25 -0.69 -21.38 5.02
C ALA A 25 -1.42 -21.12 6.35
N PRO A 26 -2.25 -22.07 6.85
CA PRO A 26 -2.90 -21.93 8.14
C PRO A 26 -1.87 -21.71 9.25
N VAL A 27 -2.11 -20.68 10.05
CA VAL A 27 -1.31 -20.39 11.23
C VAL A 27 -1.77 -21.30 12.38
N PRO A 28 -0.87 -21.93 13.16
CA PRO A 28 -1.24 -22.69 14.35
C PRO A 28 -2.08 -21.85 15.32
N GLU A 29 -3.11 -22.45 15.94
CA GLU A 29 -4.02 -21.74 16.86
C GLU A 29 -3.28 -21.07 18.05
N ASN A 30 -2.14 -21.63 18.46
CA ASN A 30 -1.31 -21.12 19.55
C ASN A 30 -0.20 -20.16 19.11
N GLN A 31 -0.13 -19.78 17.83
CA GLN A 31 0.87 -18.82 17.37
C GLN A 31 0.36 -17.40 17.63
N LEU A 32 1.07 -16.67 18.49
CA LEU A 32 0.86 -15.24 18.67
C LEU A 32 1.34 -14.51 17.41
N ILE A 33 0.40 -13.96 16.65
CA ILE A 33 0.69 -13.05 15.52
C ILE A 33 0.75 -11.64 16.10
N PRO A 34 1.87 -10.90 15.95
CA PRO A 34 1.95 -9.54 16.43
C PRO A 34 1.02 -8.61 15.64
N VAL A 35 0.42 -7.63 16.31
CA VAL A 35 -0.61 -6.75 15.75
C VAL A 35 -0.12 -6.00 14.50
N TRP A 36 1.15 -5.59 14.45
CA TRP A 36 1.73 -4.84 13.33
C TRP A 36 1.89 -5.67 12.05
N GLU A 37 1.81 -7.00 12.10
CA GLU A 37 1.78 -7.85 10.89
C GLU A 37 0.40 -7.87 10.22
N LEU A 38 -0.67 -7.62 11.00
CA LEU A 38 -2.06 -7.59 10.50
C LEU A 38 -2.52 -6.17 10.18
N PHE A 39 -2.04 -5.20 10.94
CA PHE A 39 -2.34 -3.79 10.81
C PHE A 39 -1.04 -3.03 10.62
N PRO A 40 -0.56 -2.87 9.38
CA PRO A 40 0.62 -2.04 9.14
C PRO A 40 0.34 -0.62 9.66
N PRO A 41 1.36 0.07 10.18
CA PRO A 41 1.19 1.47 10.55
C PRO A 41 0.73 2.25 9.32
N THR A 42 -0.35 3.01 9.47
CA THR A 42 -0.78 3.96 8.44
C THR A 42 0.40 4.88 8.14
N GLU A 43 0.84 4.91 6.88
CA GLU A 43 1.87 5.87 6.46
C GLU A 43 1.35 7.28 6.77
N PRO A 44 2.19 8.17 7.32
CA PRO A 44 1.79 9.56 7.50
C PRO A 44 1.48 10.17 6.12
N GLU A 45 0.39 10.92 6.04
CA GLU A 45 0.09 11.70 4.84
C GLU A 45 1.24 12.66 4.54
N PRO A 46 1.59 12.90 3.26
CA PRO A 46 2.61 13.87 2.90
C PRO A 46 2.20 15.27 3.38
N GLU A 47 3.20 16.07 3.77
CA GLU A 47 2.95 17.48 4.11
C GLU A 47 2.32 18.20 2.90
N PRO A 48 1.37 19.12 3.14
CA PRO A 48 0.76 19.90 2.06
C PRO A 48 1.82 20.73 1.34
N GLU A 49 1.67 20.85 0.01
CA GLU A 49 2.53 21.73 -0.78
C GLU A 49 2.39 23.19 -0.30
N PRO A 50 3.49 23.96 -0.29
CA PRO A 50 3.44 25.38 0.06
C PRO A 50 2.52 26.13 -0.92
N GLU A 51 1.70 27.04 -0.39
CA GLU A 51 0.88 27.91 -1.23
C GLU A 51 1.77 28.75 -2.15
N PRO A 52 1.40 28.92 -3.43
CA PRO A 52 2.15 29.77 -4.35
C PRO A 52 2.18 31.21 -3.83
N GLU A 53 3.36 31.85 -3.90
CA GLU A 53 3.50 33.26 -3.55
C GLU A 53 2.56 34.12 -4.39
N GLN A 54 1.83 35.03 -3.74
CA GLN A 54 0.98 35.97 -4.45
C GLN A 54 1.85 36.89 -5.32
N PRO A 55 1.47 37.14 -6.57
CA PRO A 55 2.20 38.06 -7.43
C PRO A 55 2.21 39.45 -6.77
N SER A 56 3.39 39.95 -6.41
CA SER A 56 3.55 41.32 -5.96
C SER A 56 3.90 42.21 -7.14
N PHE A 57 3.17 43.31 -7.31
CA PHE A 57 3.45 44.29 -8.36
C PHE A 57 4.55 45.23 -7.89
N ASP A 58 5.66 45.26 -8.62
CA ASP A 58 6.79 46.15 -8.32
C ASP A 58 6.54 47.56 -8.85
N TYR A 59 5.94 48.40 -8.01
CA TYR A 59 5.72 49.82 -8.28
C TYR A 59 7.00 50.62 -8.53
N LYS A 60 8.19 50.13 -8.13
CA LYS A 60 9.44 50.86 -8.35
C LYS A 60 9.98 50.68 -9.77
N ASN A 61 9.63 49.60 -10.43
CA ASN A 61 9.99 49.32 -11.82
C ASN A 61 8.82 49.53 -12.80
N ALA A 62 7.66 49.95 -12.29
CA ALA A 62 6.52 50.32 -13.11
C ALA A 62 6.82 51.63 -13.85
N THR A 63 7.06 51.54 -15.15
CA THR A 63 7.18 52.72 -16.01
C THR A 63 5.77 53.05 -16.50
N PHE A 64 5.23 54.20 -16.08
CA PHE A 64 4.01 54.74 -16.63
C PHE A 64 4.38 55.67 -17.79
N ASP A 65 4.09 55.25 -19.02
CA ASP A 65 4.04 56.18 -20.15
C ASP A 65 2.82 57.08 -19.96
N GLU A 66 3.05 58.34 -19.60
CA GLU A 66 2.00 59.37 -19.59
C GLU A 66 1.67 59.76 -21.05
N LEU A 67 0.40 59.58 -21.42
CA LEU A 67 -0.19 60.01 -22.71
C LEU A 67 -0.53 61.50 -22.73
#